data_AF-A0A522YH31-F1
#
_entry.id   AF-A0A522YH31-F1
#
_cell.length_a   1.000
_cell.length_b   1.000
_cell.length_c   1.000
_cell.angle_alpha   90.00
_cell.angle_beta   90.00
_cell.angle_gamma   90.00
#
_symmetry.space_group_name_H-M   'P 1'
#
loop_
_entity.id
_entity.type
_entity.pdbx_description
1 polymer ?
#
loop_
_entity_poly.entity_id
_entity_poly.type
_entity_poly.pdbx_seq_one_letter_code
_entity_poly.pdbx_strand_id
1 'polypeptide(L)'
;MKDKPVRYSIDKNNRLVIETNGIKLIPNGSFSVDNKNRLVYWLNESDKIAFIGKWVLNPDHDLELEINSGSVLVIKGEIISAGPDKLAFEINSVNDEGLDQLRILELSGSWGSDEANRIFFALTKEYKQDTLKFRSGWSLNQNQQIVYAYQKTNLKTKTKASSEFTIDGFWEVTSANRLRYIISRGTGSKFDFKAQLETPTIYPKDKEIRYRLGVGLKENRRPKGKIISLYGAWKLSRAL
;
A
#
# COMPACT_ATOMS: atom_id res chain seq x y z
N MET A 1 -24.63 29.86 -22.60
CA MET A 1 -24.73 28.58 -21.86
C MET A 1 -23.40 28.33 -21.18
N LYS A 2 -23.37 28.09 -19.87
CA LYS A 2 -22.13 27.60 -19.22
C LYS A 2 -22.02 26.12 -19.56
N ASP A 3 -20.95 25.71 -20.22
CA ASP A 3 -20.66 24.28 -20.44
C ASP A 3 -20.64 23.57 -19.09
N LYS A 4 -21.36 22.45 -19.00
CA LYS A 4 -21.32 21.63 -17.78
C LYS A 4 -19.91 21.03 -17.65
N PRO A 5 -19.36 20.95 -16.43
CA PRO A 5 -18.02 20.40 -16.22
C PRO A 5 -17.97 18.93 -16.67
N VAL A 6 -16.88 18.56 -17.34
CA VAL A 6 -16.58 17.17 -17.70
C VAL A 6 -16.36 16.38 -16.42
N ARG A 7 -17.05 15.24 -16.29
CA ARG A 7 -16.94 14.34 -15.13
C ARG A 7 -16.25 13.05 -15.55
N TYR A 8 -15.32 12.59 -14.72
CA TYR A 8 -14.59 11.36 -14.95
C TYR A 8 -14.95 10.33 -13.88
N SER A 9 -15.11 9.07 -14.30
CA SER A 9 -15.31 7.94 -13.40
C SER A 9 -14.72 6.67 -13.99
N ILE A 10 -14.70 5.60 -13.19
CA ILE A 10 -14.27 4.27 -13.63
C ILE A 10 -15.47 3.33 -13.45
N ASP A 11 -15.77 2.54 -14.49
CA ASP A 11 -16.87 1.59 -14.44
C ASP A 11 -16.51 0.30 -13.68
N LYS A 12 -17.45 -0.64 -13.63
CA LYS A 12 -17.26 -1.94 -12.95
C LYS A 12 -16.17 -2.83 -13.57
N ASN A 13 -15.74 -2.54 -14.79
CA ASN A 13 -14.77 -3.29 -15.57
C ASN A 13 -13.43 -2.52 -15.66
N ASN A 14 -13.18 -1.56 -14.74
CA ASN A 14 -11.99 -0.72 -14.73
C ASN A 14 -11.76 0.07 -16.03
N ARG A 15 -12.83 0.48 -16.73
CA ARG A 15 -12.73 1.35 -17.91
C ARG A 15 -13.00 2.80 -17.55
N LEU A 16 -12.34 3.72 -18.24
CA LEU A 16 -12.62 5.15 -18.10
C LEU A 16 -14.02 5.48 -18.63
N VAL A 17 -14.77 6.26 -17.88
CA VAL A 17 -16.05 6.84 -18.30
C VAL A 17 -15.91 8.36 -18.25
N ILE A 18 -16.16 9.00 -19.39
CA ILE A 18 -16.18 10.45 -19.55
C ILE A 18 -17.64 10.88 -19.72
N GLU A 19 -18.13 11.73 -18.83
CA GLU A 19 -19.50 12.25 -18.89
C GLU A 19 -19.47 13.76 -19.17
N THR A 20 -20.08 14.16 -20.28
CA THR A 20 -20.20 15.57 -20.69
C THR A 20 -21.65 15.84 -21.08
N ASN A 21 -22.27 16.87 -20.49
CA ASN A 21 -23.67 17.22 -20.76
C ASN A 21 -24.68 16.05 -20.60
N GLY A 22 -24.38 15.07 -19.75
CA GLY A 22 -25.19 13.85 -19.56
C GLY A 22 -24.93 12.72 -20.56
N ILE A 23 -24.09 12.96 -21.56
CA ILE A 23 -23.63 11.93 -22.51
C ILE A 23 -22.43 11.23 -21.90
N LYS A 24 -22.51 9.90 -21.80
CA LYS A 24 -21.42 9.04 -21.31
C LYS A 24 -20.68 8.42 -22.49
N LEU A 25 -19.36 8.57 -22.48
CA LEU A 25 -18.43 7.95 -23.42
C LEU A 25 -17.49 7.02 -22.65
N ILE A 26 -17.28 5.82 -23.18
CA ILE A 26 -16.33 4.84 -22.66
C ILE A 26 -15.29 4.63 -23.76
N PRO A 27 -14.22 5.46 -23.82
CA PRO A 27 -13.21 5.31 -24.85
C PRO A 27 -12.46 4.00 -24.69
N ASN A 28 -12.10 3.36 -25.80
CA ASN A 28 -11.17 2.23 -25.76
C ASN A 28 -9.79 2.73 -25.31
N GLY A 29 -9.13 1.94 -24.47
CA GLY A 29 -7.87 2.34 -23.85
C GLY A 29 -7.56 1.57 -22.58
N SER A 30 -6.50 1.98 -21.89
CA SER A 30 -6.07 1.32 -20.66
C SER A 30 -5.39 2.27 -19.67
N PHE A 31 -5.54 1.96 -18.38
CA PHE A 31 -4.87 2.70 -17.32
C PHE A 31 -3.40 2.26 -17.17
N SER A 32 -2.55 3.24 -16.87
CA SER A 32 -1.16 3.04 -16.49
C SER A 32 -0.76 4.14 -15.49
N VAL A 33 0.44 4.02 -14.92
CA VAL A 33 1.05 5.03 -14.05
C VAL A 33 2.33 5.49 -14.71
N ASP A 34 2.50 6.81 -14.85
CA ASP A 34 3.74 7.35 -15.41
C ASP A 34 4.86 7.49 -14.36
N ASN A 35 6.04 7.90 -14.81
CA ASN A 35 7.22 8.09 -13.95
C ASN A 35 7.07 9.16 -12.86
N LYS A 36 5.99 9.95 -12.88
CA LYS A 36 5.65 10.96 -11.87
C LYS A 36 4.52 10.51 -10.95
N ASN A 37 4.19 9.22 -10.98
CA ASN A 37 3.04 8.63 -10.30
C ASN A 37 1.70 9.30 -10.66
N ARG A 38 1.55 9.77 -11.90
CA ARG A 38 0.23 10.22 -12.39
C ARG A 38 -0.49 9.05 -13.01
N LEU A 39 -1.78 8.93 -12.71
CA LEU A 39 -2.65 8.03 -13.45
C LEU A 39 -2.79 8.56 -14.88
N VAL A 40 -2.53 7.71 -15.86
CA VAL A 40 -2.73 8.01 -17.27
C VAL A 40 -3.67 6.99 -17.88
N TYR A 41 -4.55 7.44 -18.78
CA TYR A 41 -5.36 6.57 -19.62
C TYR A 41 -4.88 6.71 -21.06
N TRP A 42 -4.35 5.63 -21.62
CA TRP A 42 -3.87 5.57 -23.00
C TRP A 42 -5.02 5.21 -23.91
N LEU A 43 -5.35 6.09 -24.87
CA LEU A 43 -6.37 5.85 -25.90
C LEU A 43 -5.78 5.04 -27.06
N ASN A 44 -4.50 5.26 -27.33
CA ASN A 44 -3.67 4.56 -28.30
C ASN A 44 -2.19 4.76 -27.89
N GLU A 45 -1.23 4.48 -28.78
CA GLU A 45 0.21 4.60 -28.49
C GLU A 45 0.69 6.04 -28.26
N SER A 46 -0.01 7.05 -28.80
CA SER A 46 0.40 8.46 -28.78
C SER A 46 -0.47 9.35 -27.88
N ASP A 47 -1.76 9.05 -27.79
CA ASP A 47 -2.75 9.86 -27.12
C ASP A 47 -3.07 9.32 -25.72
N LYS A 48 -3.01 10.22 -24.75
CA LYS A 48 -3.31 9.90 -23.36
C LYS A 48 -4.01 11.04 -22.63
N ILE A 49 -4.82 10.66 -21.65
CA ILE A 49 -5.41 11.56 -20.67
C ILE A 49 -4.64 11.37 -19.36
N ALA A 50 -3.97 12.43 -18.89
CA ALA A 50 -3.26 12.41 -17.62
C ALA A 50 -4.13 13.02 -16.52
N PHE A 51 -4.28 12.32 -15.41
CA PHE A 51 -5.03 12.79 -14.25
C PHE A 51 -4.09 13.31 -13.18
N ILE A 52 -4.42 14.50 -12.66
CA ILE A 52 -3.72 15.10 -11.52
C ILE A 52 -4.66 15.04 -10.33
N GLY A 53 -4.18 14.41 -9.28
CA GLY A 53 -4.94 14.22 -8.05
C GLY A 53 -4.09 13.69 -6.92
N LYS A 54 -4.75 13.29 -5.85
CA LYS A 54 -4.16 12.69 -4.67
C LYS A 54 -4.51 11.21 -4.59
N TRP A 55 -3.50 10.37 -4.49
CA TRP A 55 -3.65 8.93 -4.29
C TRP A 55 -4.06 8.62 -2.85
N VAL A 56 -5.01 7.71 -2.72
CA VAL A 56 -5.49 7.17 -1.45
C VAL A 56 -5.68 5.67 -1.61
N LEU A 57 -5.30 4.90 -0.59
CA LEU A 57 -5.70 3.50 -0.47
C LEU A 57 -6.96 3.44 0.40
N ASN A 58 -8.06 2.98 -0.18
CA ASN A 58 -9.34 2.94 0.50
C ASN A 58 -9.45 1.72 1.45
N PRO A 59 -10.53 1.61 2.26
CA PRO A 59 -10.70 0.49 3.20
C PRO A 59 -10.80 -0.89 2.56
N ASP A 60 -11.16 -0.97 1.27
CA ASP A 60 -11.23 -2.21 0.48
C ASP A 60 -9.91 -2.47 -0.28
N HIS A 61 -8.85 -1.71 0.03
CA HIS A 61 -7.54 -1.79 -0.60
C HIS A 61 -7.58 -1.61 -2.12
N ASP A 62 -8.53 -0.81 -2.60
CA ASP A 62 -8.54 -0.28 -3.96
C ASP A 62 -7.80 1.06 -3.99
N LEU A 63 -7.24 1.39 -5.16
CA LEU A 63 -6.56 2.66 -5.36
C LEU A 63 -7.58 3.72 -5.77
N GLU A 64 -7.62 4.82 -5.03
CA GLU A 64 -8.45 5.99 -5.34
C GLU A 64 -7.57 7.16 -5.76
N LEU A 65 -7.96 7.86 -6.81
CA LEU A 65 -7.41 9.13 -7.19
C LEU A 65 -8.46 10.22 -7.01
N GLU A 66 -8.28 11.05 -5.98
CA GLU A 66 -9.06 12.28 -5.76
C GLU A 66 -8.56 13.33 -6.75
N ILE A 67 -9.25 13.53 -7.88
CA ILE A 67 -8.83 14.50 -8.90
C ILE A 67 -9.27 15.92 -8.54
N ASN A 68 -8.48 16.91 -8.93
CA ASN A 68 -8.70 18.32 -8.56
C ASN A 68 -10.07 18.89 -8.99
N SER A 69 -10.73 18.28 -9.99
CA SER A 69 -12.08 18.64 -10.41
C SER A 69 -13.20 18.14 -9.47
N GLY A 70 -12.85 17.42 -8.40
CA GLY A 70 -13.77 16.89 -7.39
C GLY A 70 -14.34 15.51 -7.70
N SER A 71 -13.91 14.84 -8.78
CA SER A 71 -14.26 13.43 -9.01
C SER A 71 -13.29 12.51 -8.27
N VAL A 72 -13.72 11.28 -8.02
CA VAL A 72 -12.87 10.23 -7.46
C VAL A 72 -12.84 9.07 -8.44
N LEU A 73 -11.63 8.71 -8.91
CA LEU A 73 -11.43 7.55 -9.77
C LEU A 73 -11.04 6.37 -8.90
N VAL A 74 -11.91 5.36 -8.81
CA VAL A 74 -11.68 4.15 -8.02
C VAL A 74 -11.20 3.04 -8.95
N ILE A 75 -9.96 2.63 -8.80
CA ILE A 75 -9.34 1.56 -9.56
C ILE A 75 -9.36 0.29 -8.70
N LYS A 76 -10.12 -0.70 -9.16
CA LYS A 76 -10.25 -1.99 -8.46
C LYS A 76 -9.15 -2.93 -8.89
N GLY A 77 -8.54 -3.61 -7.94
CA GLY A 77 -7.41 -4.48 -8.26
C GLY A 77 -6.82 -5.14 -7.03
N GLU A 78 -5.60 -5.65 -7.15
CA GLU A 78 -4.90 -6.33 -6.06
C GLU A 78 -3.47 -5.83 -5.92
N ILE A 79 -2.99 -5.74 -4.68
CA ILE A 79 -1.58 -5.48 -4.43
C ILE A 79 -0.85 -6.80 -4.57
N ILE A 80 -0.02 -6.92 -5.61
CA ILE A 80 0.65 -8.18 -5.96
C ILE A 80 2.12 -8.20 -5.53
N SER A 81 2.75 -7.04 -5.32
CA SER A 81 4.14 -6.97 -4.89
C SER A 81 4.48 -5.66 -4.19
N ALA A 82 5.40 -5.75 -3.23
CA ALA A 82 5.96 -4.64 -2.47
C ALA A 82 7.50 -4.69 -2.56
N GLY A 83 8.03 -3.97 -3.54
CA GLY A 83 9.47 -3.81 -3.72
C GLY A 83 10.05 -2.71 -2.82
N PRO A 84 11.38 -2.55 -2.76
CA PRO A 84 12.03 -1.53 -1.95
C PRO A 84 11.52 -0.11 -2.19
N ASP A 85 11.33 0.28 -3.45
CA ASP A 85 10.92 1.63 -3.86
C ASP A 85 9.66 1.59 -4.74
N LYS A 86 8.95 0.46 -4.74
CA LYS A 86 7.82 0.20 -5.63
C LYS A 86 6.67 -0.51 -4.95
N LEU A 87 5.46 -0.20 -5.40
CA LEU A 87 4.24 -0.93 -5.11
C LEU A 87 3.59 -1.33 -6.43
N ALA A 88 3.42 -2.63 -6.67
CA ALA A 88 2.76 -3.14 -7.86
C ALA A 88 1.30 -3.48 -7.57
N PHE A 89 0.40 -2.92 -8.35
CA PHE A 89 -1.04 -3.10 -8.23
C PHE A 89 -1.61 -3.65 -9.53
N GLU A 90 -2.11 -4.89 -9.49
CA GLU A 90 -2.73 -5.54 -10.61
C GLU A 90 -4.17 -5.06 -10.80
N ILE A 91 -4.55 -4.79 -12.05
CA ILE A 91 -5.92 -4.46 -12.44
C ILE A 91 -6.36 -5.39 -13.56
N ASN A 92 -7.61 -5.84 -13.47
CA ASN A 92 -8.28 -6.56 -14.53
C ASN A 92 -9.30 -5.60 -15.16
N SER A 93 -9.20 -5.39 -16.46
CA SER A 93 -10.16 -4.59 -17.24
C SER A 93 -10.72 -5.39 -18.41
N VAL A 94 -11.80 -4.90 -19.02
CA VAL A 94 -12.38 -5.49 -20.23
C VAL A 94 -12.27 -4.47 -21.36
N ASN A 95 -11.87 -4.85 -22.57
CA ASN A 95 -11.88 -3.93 -23.71
C ASN A 95 -13.30 -3.75 -24.31
N ASP A 96 -13.40 -3.05 -25.43
CA ASP A 96 -14.64 -2.87 -26.20
C ASP A 96 -15.14 -4.16 -26.86
N GLU A 97 -14.24 -5.09 -27.19
CA GLU A 97 -14.55 -6.42 -27.73
C GLU A 97 -14.99 -7.44 -26.65
N GLY A 98 -14.96 -7.06 -25.37
CA GLY A 98 -15.32 -7.96 -24.26
C GLY A 98 -14.19 -8.89 -23.79
N LEU A 99 -12.96 -8.66 -24.24
CA LEU A 99 -11.78 -9.42 -23.84
C LEU A 99 -11.17 -8.88 -22.55
N ASP A 100 -10.76 -9.80 -21.67
CA ASP A 100 -10.06 -9.47 -20.44
C ASP A 100 -8.64 -8.96 -20.73
N GLN A 101 -8.24 -7.93 -20.00
CA GLN A 101 -6.92 -7.30 -20.05
C GLN A 101 -6.36 -7.16 -18.64
N LEU A 102 -5.26 -7.88 -18.40
CA LEU A 102 -4.46 -7.78 -17.18
C LEU A 102 -3.45 -6.65 -17.33
N ARG A 103 -3.38 -5.75 -16.35
CA ARG A 103 -2.37 -4.68 -16.29
C ARG A 103 -1.80 -4.55 -14.89
N ILE A 104 -0.55 -4.07 -14.82
CA ILE A 104 0.12 -3.76 -13.56
C ILE A 104 0.37 -2.25 -13.52
N LEU A 105 -0.14 -1.60 -12.48
CA LEU A 105 0.16 -0.23 -12.12
C LEU A 105 1.34 -0.24 -11.14
N GLU A 106 2.50 0.25 -11.56
CA GLU A 106 3.66 0.40 -10.67
C GLU A 106 3.72 1.82 -10.12
N LEU A 107 3.60 1.94 -8.80
CA LEU A 107 3.77 3.20 -8.08
C LEU A 107 5.17 3.25 -7.46
N SER A 108 5.91 4.32 -7.69
CA SER A 108 7.24 4.54 -7.11
C SER A 108 7.16 5.34 -5.81
N GLY A 109 8.00 5.04 -4.83
CA GLY A 109 7.91 5.67 -3.53
C GLY A 109 8.84 5.08 -2.50
N SER A 110 8.53 5.30 -1.23
CA SER A 110 9.25 4.71 -0.11
C SER A 110 8.33 4.15 0.95
N TRP A 111 8.73 3.02 1.52
CA TRP A 111 8.03 2.42 2.64
C TRP A 111 8.43 3.09 3.95
N GLY A 112 7.45 3.23 4.83
CA GLY A 112 7.61 3.82 6.15
C GLY A 112 6.62 3.26 7.16
N SER A 113 6.83 3.60 8.42
CA SER A 113 5.89 3.31 9.51
C SER A 113 5.54 4.58 10.25
N ASP A 114 4.28 4.72 10.67
CA ASP A 114 3.84 5.86 11.46
C ASP A 114 4.02 5.64 12.97
N GLU A 115 3.64 6.63 13.77
CA GLU A 115 3.78 6.58 15.23
C GLU A 115 2.99 5.46 15.91
N ALA A 116 1.97 4.93 15.22
CA ALA A 116 1.17 3.80 15.66
C ALA A 116 1.70 2.47 15.09
N ASN A 117 2.91 2.45 14.54
CA ASN A 117 3.55 1.30 13.89
C ASN A 117 2.71 0.72 12.72
N ARG A 118 1.88 1.55 12.06
CA ARG A 118 1.19 1.17 10.82
C ARG A 118 2.12 1.40 9.65
N ILE A 119 2.17 0.45 8.71
CA ILE A 119 2.98 0.60 7.51
C ILE A 119 2.29 1.55 6.52
N PHE A 120 3.09 2.31 5.79
CA PHE A 120 2.62 3.17 4.72
C PHE A 120 3.60 3.16 3.54
N PHE A 121 3.11 3.57 2.38
CA PHE A 121 3.93 3.83 1.20
C PHE A 121 3.78 5.30 0.80
N ALA A 122 4.87 6.06 0.88
CA ALA A 122 4.92 7.47 0.50
C ALA A 122 5.30 7.57 -0.99
N LEU A 123 4.37 8.03 -1.82
CA LEU A 123 4.60 8.15 -3.26
C LEU A 123 5.55 9.31 -3.57
N THR A 124 6.50 9.06 -4.47
CA THR A 124 7.37 10.11 -5.01
C THR A 124 6.62 10.91 -6.06
N LYS A 125 6.33 12.18 -5.79
CA LYS A 125 5.65 13.11 -6.71
C LYS A 125 6.41 14.43 -6.79
N GLU A 126 6.28 15.15 -7.89
CA GLU A 126 7.03 16.40 -8.12
C GLU A 126 6.74 17.50 -7.09
N TYR A 127 5.48 17.61 -6.62
CA TYR A 127 5.07 18.73 -5.78
C TYR A 127 4.78 18.33 -4.33
N LYS A 128 3.97 17.28 -4.15
CA LYS A 128 3.50 16.85 -2.84
C LYS A 128 3.39 15.34 -2.81
N GLN A 129 4.07 14.73 -1.84
CA GLN A 129 3.98 13.30 -1.61
C GLN A 129 2.57 12.92 -1.15
N ASP A 130 2.07 11.83 -1.71
CA ASP A 130 0.87 11.17 -1.23
C ASP A 130 1.28 9.99 -0.35
N THR A 131 0.38 9.52 0.53
CA THR A 131 0.70 8.39 1.42
C THR A 131 -0.42 7.37 1.38
N LEU A 132 -0.10 6.17 0.91
CA LEU A 132 -0.99 5.00 0.99
C LEU A 132 -0.87 4.41 2.37
N LYS A 133 -1.92 4.53 3.18
CA LYS A 133 -1.95 4.00 4.55
C LYS A 133 -2.56 2.61 4.55
N PHE A 134 -1.79 1.63 5.01
CA PHE A 134 -2.20 0.25 5.11
C PHE A 134 -2.83 0.01 6.47
N ARG A 135 -4.15 -0.18 6.49
CA ARG A 135 -4.96 -0.17 7.72
C ARG A 135 -5.09 -1.53 8.40
N SER A 136 -4.75 -2.62 7.71
CA SER A 136 -4.78 -3.96 8.28
C SER A 136 -3.57 -4.21 9.18
N GLY A 137 -3.64 -5.28 9.98
CA GLY A 137 -2.48 -5.74 10.72
C GLY A 137 -1.45 -6.38 9.79
N TRP A 138 -0.18 -6.24 10.12
CA TRP A 138 0.90 -7.04 9.54
C TRP A 138 1.35 -8.10 10.55
N SER A 139 2.03 -9.15 10.09
CA SER A 139 2.59 -10.26 10.87
C SER A 139 4.04 -10.55 10.47
N LEU A 140 4.72 -11.45 11.18
CA LEU A 140 6.02 -11.98 10.75
C LEU A 140 5.84 -13.41 10.26
N ASN A 141 6.43 -13.76 9.12
CA ASN A 141 6.49 -15.15 8.67
C ASN A 141 7.66 -15.91 9.32
N GLN A 142 7.84 -17.18 8.93
CA GLN A 142 8.91 -18.04 9.42
C GLN A 142 10.32 -17.50 9.11
N ASN A 143 10.45 -16.72 8.03
CA ASN A 143 11.70 -16.08 7.61
C ASN A 143 11.92 -14.71 8.27
N GLN A 144 11.14 -14.35 9.31
CA GLN A 144 11.21 -13.06 9.99
C GLN A 144 10.83 -11.86 9.09
N GLN A 145 10.13 -12.09 7.98
CA GLN A 145 9.74 -11.04 7.04
C GLN A 145 8.38 -10.47 7.41
N ILE A 146 8.15 -9.19 7.06
CA ILE A 146 6.85 -8.55 7.29
C ILE A 146 5.86 -9.05 6.24
N VAL A 147 4.77 -9.65 6.71
CA VAL A 147 3.64 -10.06 5.86
C VAL A 147 2.46 -9.15 6.17
N TYR A 148 1.96 -8.47 5.14
CA TYR A 148 0.72 -7.71 5.24
C TYR A 148 -0.43 -8.51 4.66
N ALA A 149 -1.43 -8.80 5.48
CA ALA A 149 -2.62 -9.53 5.06
C ALA A 149 -3.85 -8.60 5.11
N TYR A 150 -4.71 -8.72 4.10
CA TYR A 150 -5.96 -7.98 4.04
C TYR A 150 -7.08 -8.83 3.45
N GLN A 151 -8.32 -8.38 3.64
CA GLN A 151 -9.50 -9.06 3.15
C GLN A 151 -10.32 -8.10 2.30
N LYS A 152 -10.70 -8.53 1.11
CA LYS A 152 -11.69 -7.85 0.27
C LYS A 152 -13.02 -8.60 0.35
N THR A 153 -14.11 -7.85 0.42
CA THR A 153 -15.45 -8.44 0.33
C THR A 153 -15.97 -8.27 -1.08
N ASN A 154 -16.25 -9.37 -1.77
CA ASN A 154 -16.96 -9.31 -3.03
C ASN A 154 -18.44 -8.99 -2.76
N LEU A 155 -18.89 -7.80 -3.15
CA LEU A 155 -20.25 -7.32 -2.84
C LEU A 155 -21.36 -8.16 -3.50
N LYS A 156 -21.09 -8.82 -4.63
CA LYS A 156 -22.09 -9.65 -5.33
C LYS A 156 -22.29 -10.99 -4.65
N THR A 157 -21.19 -11.67 -4.34
CA THR A 157 -21.21 -13.01 -3.73
C THR A 157 -21.24 -12.97 -2.21
N LYS A 158 -20.97 -11.80 -1.61
CA LYS A 158 -20.74 -11.58 -0.17
C LYS A 158 -19.62 -12.46 0.41
N THR A 159 -18.74 -12.99 -0.44
CA THR A 159 -17.59 -13.79 -0.02
C THR A 159 -16.42 -12.89 0.31
N LYS A 160 -15.59 -13.33 1.27
CA LYS A 160 -14.34 -12.67 1.61
C LYS A 160 -13.20 -13.38 0.91
N ALA A 161 -12.39 -12.64 0.16
CA ALA A 161 -11.11 -13.09 -0.35
C ALA A 161 -10.00 -12.52 0.54
N SER A 162 -9.06 -13.37 0.94
CA SER A 162 -7.87 -12.95 1.66
C SER A 162 -6.72 -12.81 0.66
N SER A 163 -5.98 -11.71 0.75
CA SER A 163 -4.78 -11.47 -0.03
C SER A 163 -3.65 -11.09 0.92
N GLU A 164 -2.43 -11.42 0.56
CA GLU A 164 -1.24 -11.06 1.31
C GLU A 164 -0.08 -10.71 0.38
N PHE A 165 0.83 -9.87 0.88
CA PHE A 165 2.13 -9.68 0.27
C PHE A 165 3.20 -9.65 1.35
N THR A 166 4.39 -10.10 0.96
CA THR A 166 5.58 -10.13 1.82
C THR A 166 6.49 -8.99 1.44
N ILE A 167 7.06 -8.32 2.43
CA ILE A 167 8.10 -7.30 2.25
C ILE A 167 9.41 -7.92 2.71
N ASP A 168 10.30 -8.17 1.76
CA ASP A 168 11.64 -8.69 2.04
C ASP A 168 12.50 -7.64 2.74
N GLY A 169 13.46 -8.08 3.55
CA GLY A 169 14.30 -7.17 4.32
C GLY A 169 15.01 -7.85 5.48
N PHE A 170 15.61 -7.04 6.34
CA PHE A 170 16.32 -7.51 7.53
C PHE A 170 16.13 -6.57 8.73
N TRP A 171 16.20 -7.14 9.93
CA TRP A 171 16.04 -6.41 11.18
C TRP A 171 17.36 -5.82 11.66
N GLU A 172 17.31 -4.59 12.16
CA GLU A 172 18.40 -3.88 12.82
C GLU A 172 17.89 -3.35 14.17
N VAL A 173 18.59 -3.71 15.25
CA VAL A 173 18.34 -3.14 16.57
C VAL A 173 19.13 -1.84 16.68
N THR A 174 18.44 -0.70 16.57
CA THR A 174 19.09 0.62 16.57
C THR A 174 19.28 1.18 17.98
N SER A 175 18.40 0.83 18.91
CA SER A 175 18.52 1.11 20.34
C SER A 175 17.62 0.16 21.13
N ALA A 176 17.72 0.19 22.47
CA ALA A 176 16.91 -0.64 23.37
C ALA A 176 15.40 -0.57 23.09
N ASN A 177 14.91 0.58 22.59
CA ASN A 177 13.49 0.85 22.35
C ASN A 177 13.12 1.08 20.88
N ARG A 178 14.03 0.74 19.95
CA ARG A 178 13.80 0.96 18.51
C ARG A 178 14.29 -0.21 17.67
N LEU A 179 13.34 -0.81 16.97
CA LEU A 179 13.61 -1.80 15.93
C LEU A 179 13.45 -1.16 14.56
N ARG A 180 14.40 -1.40 13.68
CA ARG A 180 14.30 -1.00 12.29
C ARG A 180 14.21 -2.24 11.41
N TYR A 181 13.30 -2.23 10.45
CA TYR A 181 13.28 -3.20 9.35
C TYR A 181 13.74 -2.51 8.08
N ILE A 182 14.87 -2.95 7.53
CA ILE A 182 15.48 -2.37 6.34
C ILE A 182 15.09 -3.25 5.15
N ILE A 183 14.36 -2.67 4.20
CA ILE A 183 13.86 -3.40 3.02
C ILE A 183 15.00 -3.62 2.02
N SER A 184 15.77 -2.56 1.72
CA SER A 184 16.99 -2.66 0.91
C SER A 184 17.97 -1.56 1.29
N ARG A 185 19.28 -1.89 1.29
CA ARG A 185 20.35 -0.93 1.54
C ARG A 185 20.41 0.09 0.40
N GLY A 186 20.54 1.37 0.73
CA GLY A 186 20.59 2.45 -0.26
C GLY A 186 19.23 2.97 -0.70
N THR A 187 18.14 2.32 -0.31
CA THR A 187 16.78 2.86 -0.46
C THR A 187 16.39 3.62 0.79
N GLY A 188 15.60 4.70 0.66
CA GLY A 188 15.02 5.40 1.80
C GLY A 188 13.94 4.61 2.55
N SER A 189 13.65 3.39 2.09
CA SER A 189 12.54 2.55 2.54
C SER A 189 12.92 1.68 3.71
N LYS A 190 12.23 1.92 4.82
CA LYS A 190 12.45 1.24 6.09
C LYS A 190 11.24 1.40 6.99
N PHE A 191 11.05 0.47 7.91
CA PHE A 191 10.10 0.65 9.00
C PHE A 191 10.86 0.91 10.29
N ASP A 192 10.64 2.08 10.88
CA ASP A 192 11.16 2.44 12.20
C ASP A 192 10.05 2.19 13.22
N PHE A 193 10.20 1.13 14.00
CA PHE A 193 9.21 0.71 14.99
C PHE A 193 9.60 1.14 16.41
N LYS A 194 8.66 1.76 17.12
CA LYS A 194 8.77 1.96 18.57
C LYS A 194 8.46 0.64 19.26
N ALA A 195 9.44 0.11 19.98
CA ALA A 195 9.37 -1.17 20.66
C ALA A 195 9.83 -1.05 22.11
N GLN A 196 9.37 -1.95 22.96
CA GLN A 196 9.92 -2.14 24.30
C GLN A 196 10.43 -3.57 24.40
N LEU A 197 11.63 -3.75 24.95
CA LEU A 197 12.13 -5.08 25.28
C LEU A 197 11.23 -5.68 26.36
N GLU A 198 10.65 -6.85 26.11
CA GLU A 198 9.68 -7.44 27.02
C GLU A 198 10.33 -8.13 28.24
N THR A 199 11.60 -8.50 28.13
CA THR A 199 12.37 -9.17 29.20
C THR A 199 13.51 -8.27 29.71
N PRO A 200 13.31 -7.55 30.83
CA PRO A 200 14.39 -6.86 31.54
C PRO A 200 15.38 -7.81 32.20
N THR A 201 14.95 -9.04 32.54
CA THR A 201 15.81 -10.10 33.05
C THR A 201 16.54 -10.76 31.88
N ILE A 202 17.83 -10.45 31.79
CA ILE A 202 18.81 -10.89 30.79
C ILE A 202 19.07 -12.40 30.93
N TYR A 203 18.04 -13.21 30.70
CA TYR A 203 18.22 -14.58 30.24
C TYR A 203 17.37 -14.71 28.98
N PRO A 204 17.93 -14.46 27.79
CA PRO A 204 17.24 -14.84 26.56
C PRO A 204 16.81 -16.30 26.72
N LYS A 205 15.55 -16.60 26.39
CA LYS A 205 15.23 -17.98 26.05
C LYS A 205 16.17 -18.35 24.89
N ASP A 206 16.73 -19.56 24.93
CA ASP A 206 17.73 -20.01 23.97
C ASP A 206 17.35 -19.57 22.54
N LYS A 207 18.17 -18.67 21.95
CA LYS A 207 18.06 -18.14 20.57
C LYS A 207 16.90 -17.18 20.26
N GLU A 208 16.24 -16.55 21.24
CA GLU A 208 15.12 -15.62 20.98
C GLU A 208 15.23 -14.30 21.76
N ILE A 209 14.93 -13.16 21.10
CA ILE A 209 14.65 -11.87 21.75
C ILE A 209 13.21 -11.45 21.46
N ARG A 210 12.48 -11.04 22.50
CA ARG A 210 11.07 -10.61 22.41
C ARG A 210 10.93 -9.11 22.57
N TYR A 211 10.22 -8.52 21.63
CA TYR A 211 9.87 -7.10 21.65
C TYR A 211 8.36 -6.94 21.67
N ARG A 212 7.88 -6.04 22.53
CA ARG A 212 6.51 -5.56 22.52
C ARG A 212 6.44 -4.30 21.66
N LEU A 213 5.69 -4.39 20.56
CA LEU A 213 5.34 -3.28 19.69
C LEU A 213 3.99 -2.71 20.11
N GLY A 214 3.90 -1.39 20.29
CA GLY A 214 2.59 -0.74 20.34
C GLY A 214 1.95 -0.79 18.95
N VAL A 215 0.92 -1.61 18.73
CA VAL A 215 0.32 -1.74 17.40
C VAL A 215 -0.97 -0.95 17.33
N GLY A 216 -1.07 -0.10 16.30
CA GLY A 216 -2.28 0.62 15.92
C GLY A 216 -3.44 -0.34 15.68
N LEU A 217 -4.35 -0.43 16.64
CA LEU A 217 -5.70 -0.97 16.48
C LEU A 217 -6.69 0.13 16.86
N LYS A 218 -7.73 0.28 16.03
CA LYS A 218 -8.94 1.13 16.13
C LYS A 218 -8.96 2.13 17.30
N GLU A 219 -9.23 3.40 17.01
CA GLU A 219 -9.44 4.51 17.97
C GLU A 219 -10.33 4.17 19.20
N ASN A 220 -11.13 3.10 19.14
CA ASN A 220 -12.01 2.63 20.21
C ASN A 220 -11.61 1.27 20.87
N ARG A 221 -10.40 0.75 20.69
CA ARG A 221 -9.92 -0.45 21.42
C ARG A 221 -8.59 -0.15 22.12
N ARG A 222 -8.47 -0.57 23.39
CA ARG A 222 -7.21 -0.48 24.14
C ARG A 222 -6.08 -1.08 23.27
N PRO A 223 -4.95 -0.37 23.08
CA PRO A 223 -3.85 -0.87 22.27
C PRO A 223 -3.34 -2.17 22.90
N LYS A 224 -3.69 -3.30 22.28
CA LYS A 224 -3.06 -4.58 22.61
C LYS A 224 -1.69 -4.53 21.94
N GLY A 225 -0.63 -4.37 22.74
CA GLY A 225 0.73 -4.49 22.24
C GLY A 225 0.90 -5.85 21.54
N LYS A 226 1.56 -5.86 20.40
CA LYS A 226 1.92 -7.08 19.68
C LYS A 226 3.31 -7.49 20.12
N ILE A 227 3.46 -8.74 20.54
CA ILE A 227 4.78 -9.30 20.81
C ILE A 227 5.31 -9.85 19.49
N ILE A 228 6.53 -9.48 19.13
CA ILE A 228 7.30 -10.12 18.07
C ILE A 228 8.53 -10.79 18.64
N SER A 229 8.91 -11.90 18.03
CA SER A 229 10.01 -12.76 18.45
C SER A 229 11.05 -12.82 17.34
N LEU A 230 12.22 -12.26 17.60
CA LEU A 230 13.35 -12.32 16.69
C LEU A 230 14.24 -13.52 17.08
N TYR A 231 14.37 -14.49 16.17
CA TYR A 231 15.15 -15.72 16.36
C TYR A 231 16.55 -15.56 15.79
N GLY A 232 17.56 -16.09 16.49
CA GLY A 232 18.94 -16.04 16.03
C GLY A 232 19.98 -16.26 17.12
N ALA A 233 21.26 -16.19 16.74
CA ALA A 233 22.37 -16.17 17.68
C ALA A 233 22.59 -14.74 18.17
N TRP A 234 22.19 -14.43 19.40
CA TRP A 234 22.27 -13.10 19.96
C TRP A 234 23.51 -12.94 20.84
N LYS A 235 24.38 -11.98 20.51
CA LYS A 235 25.45 -11.52 21.39
C LYS A 235 25.00 -10.23 22.07
N LEU A 236 24.65 -10.32 23.34
CA LEU A 236 24.27 -9.16 24.17
C LEU A 236 25.51 -8.69 24.95
N SER A 237 25.93 -7.44 24.76
CA SER A 237 26.92 -6.79 25.62
C SER A 237 26.20 -6.08 26.77
N ARG A 238 26.81 -6.03 27.97
CA ARG A 238 26.22 -5.40 29.17
C ARG A 238 26.24 -3.86 29.15
N ALA A 239 26.53 -3.24 28.01
CA ALA A 239 26.50 -1.79 27.88
C ALA A 239 25.13 -1.37 27.32
N LEU A 240 24.18 -1.12 28.23
CA LEU A 240 22.91 -0.47 27.94
C LEU A 240 22.79 0.78 28.81
#